data_AF-A0A222MWE3-F1
#
_entry.id   AF-A0A222MWE3-F1
#
_cell.length_a   1.000
_cell.length_b   1.000
_cell.length_c   1.000
_cell.angle_alpha   90.00
_cell.angle_beta   90.00
_cell.angle_gamma   90.00
#
_symmetry.space_group_name_H-M   'P 1'
#
loop_
_entity.id
_entity.type
_entity.pdbx_description
1 polymer ?
#
loop_
_entity_poly.entity_id
_entity_poly.type
_entity_poly.pdbx_seq_one_letter_code
_entity_poly.pdbx_strand_id
1 'polypeptide(L)'
;MQVNSPDILFNVYEFDEETKLKIRQAYNANADVIFKLNSLCLNAKLGINKPYLLHTNTYLLKQGSLSIVFQKSKSKIKIINFST
;
A
#
# COMPACT_ATOMS: atom_id res chain seq x y z
N MET A 1 -1.78 -8.91 -14.32
CA MET A 1 -1.36 -7.51 -14.60
C MET A 1 -0.07 -7.25 -13.82
N GLN A 2 1.03 -6.90 -14.48
CA GLN A 2 2.28 -6.57 -13.79
C GLN A 2 2.22 -5.10 -13.36
N VAL A 3 2.34 -4.85 -12.06
CA VAL A 3 2.43 -3.49 -11.51
C VAL A 3 3.91 -3.11 -11.50
N ASN A 4 4.34 -2.39 -12.54
CA ASN A 4 5.73 -1.93 -12.71
C ASN A 4 5.89 -0.40 -12.65
N SER A 5 4.79 0.33 -12.46
CA SER A 5 4.79 1.78 -12.29
C SER A 5 3.79 2.22 -11.21
N PRO A 6 4.01 3.40 -10.58
CA PRO A 6 3.05 3.99 -9.64
C PRO A 6 1.66 4.19 -10.24
N ASP A 7 1.55 4.59 -11.51
CA ASP A 7 0.25 4.88 -12.11
C ASP A 7 -0.60 3.61 -12.28
N ILE A 8 0.03 2.47 -12.62
CA ILE A 8 -0.68 1.18 -12.66
C ILE A 8 -1.15 0.79 -11.26
N LEU A 9 -0.30 0.99 -10.25
CA LEU A 9 -0.65 0.71 -8.86
C LEU A 9 -1.85 1.55 -8.40
N PHE A 10 -1.87 2.84 -8.74
CA PHE A 10 -2.96 3.76 -8.37
C PHE A 10 -4.28 3.45 -9.07
N ASN A 11 -4.25 2.73 -10.19
CA ASN A 11 -5.45 2.22 -10.85
C ASN A 11 -6.01 0.96 -10.18
N VAL A 12 -5.20 0.23 -9.42
CA VAL A 12 -5.60 -1.03 -8.77
C VAL A 12 -6.06 -0.82 -7.34
N TYR A 13 -5.46 0.14 -6.62
CA TYR A 13 -5.78 0.43 -5.21
C TYR A 13 -6.07 1.92 -5.01
N GLU A 14 -6.88 2.22 -4.00
CA GLU A 14 -7.20 3.61 -3.65
C GLU A 14 -6.13 4.17 -2.72
N PHE A 15 -5.61 5.35 -3.05
CA PHE A 15 -4.61 6.09 -2.27
C PHE A 15 -5.07 7.53 -2.10
N ASP A 16 -4.72 8.16 -0.99
CA ASP A 16 -4.75 9.62 -0.87
C ASP A 16 -3.62 10.27 -1.69
N GLU A 17 -3.80 11.54 -2.05
CA GLU A 17 -2.86 12.28 -2.91
C GLU A 17 -1.47 12.45 -2.28
N GLU A 18 -1.39 12.60 -0.94
CA GLU A 18 -0.11 12.71 -0.24
C GLU A 18 0.67 11.38 -0.32
N THR A 19 0.00 10.26 -0.09
CA THR A 19 0.60 8.93 -0.24
C THR A 19 1.01 8.66 -1.69
N LYS A 20 0.22 9.07 -2.70
CA LYS A 20 0.63 8.96 -4.11
C LYS A 20 1.93 9.72 -4.37
N LEU A 21 2.07 10.92 -3.83
CA LEU A 21 3.30 11.72 -3.95
C LEU A 21 4.49 10.98 -3.32
N LYS A 22 4.34 10.46 -2.10
CA LYS A 22 5.40 9.67 -1.41
C LYS A 22 5.80 8.43 -2.19
N ILE A 23 4.84 7.71 -2.76
CA ILE A 23 5.12 6.52 -3.58
C ILE A 23 5.90 6.89 -4.84
N ARG A 24 5.55 8.00 -5.51
CA ARG A 24 6.30 8.48 -6.68
C ARG A 24 7.74 8.87 -6.30
N GLN A 25 7.94 9.54 -5.18
CA GLN A 25 9.27 9.89 -4.68
C GLN A 25 10.10 8.65 -4.35
N ALA A 26 9.52 7.68 -3.64
CA ALA A 26 10.19 6.43 -3.30
C ALA A 26 10.54 5.62 -4.56
N TYR A 27 9.65 5.60 -5.56
CA TYR A 27 9.88 4.93 -6.84
C TYR A 27 11.04 5.57 -7.62
N ASN A 28 11.11 6.90 -7.67
CA ASN A 28 12.21 7.61 -8.31
C ASN A 28 13.56 7.35 -7.63
N ALA A 29 13.57 7.12 -6.31
CA ALA A 29 14.77 6.74 -5.56
C ALA A 29 15.13 5.26 -5.77
N ASN A 30 14.13 4.38 -5.82
CA ASN A 30 14.31 2.95 -6.04
C ASN A 30 13.07 2.34 -6.70
N ALA A 31 13.18 1.98 -7.98
CA ALA A 31 12.08 1.42 -8.76
C ALA A 31 11.55 0.09 -8.17
N ASP A 32 12.40 -0.69 -7.50
CA ASP A 32 12.00 -1.99 -6.92
C ASP A 32 10.98 -1.86 -5.79
N VAL A 33 10.84 -0.65 -5.21
CA VAL A 33 9.85 -0.38 -4.17
C VAL A 33 8.43 -0.66 -4.66
N ILE A 34 8.16 -0.52 -5.96
CA ILE A 34 6.81 -0.72 -6.51
C ILE A 34 6.34 -2.17 -6.37
N PHE A 35 7.24 -3.13 -6.57
CA PHE A 35 6.91 -4.55 -6.45
C PHE A 35 6.63 -4.93 -5.00
N LYS A 36 7.44 -4.42 -4.07
CA LYS A 36 7.25 -4.64 -2.64
C LYS A 36 5.95 -4.00 -2.14
N LEU A 37 5.66 -2.78 -2.60
CA LEU A 37 4.43 -2.10 -2.25
C LEU A 37 3.20 -2.82 -2.83
N ASN A 38 3.25 -3.24 -4.10
CA ASN A 38 2.16 -4.02 -4.69
C ASN A 38 1.90 -5.32 -3.93
N SER A 39 2.96 -6.04 -3.52
CA SER A 39 2.85 -7.22 -2.65
C SER A 39 2.13 -6.88 -1.33
N LEU A 40 2.51 -5.80 -0.66
CA LEU A 40 1.85 -5.33 0.56
C LEU A 40 0.37 -4.98 0.34
N CYS A 41 0.05 -4.25 -0.72
CA CYS A 41 -1.32 -3.89 -1.06
C CYS A 41 -2.18 -5.14 -1.34
N LEU A 42 -1.63 -6.09 -2.07
CA LEU A 42 -2.29 -7.36 -2.38
C LEU A 42 -2.53 -8.18 -1.10
N ASN A 43 -1.54 -8.25 -0.22
CA ASN A 43 -1.66 -8.93 1.07
C ASN A 43 -2.74 -8.29 1.94
N ALA A 44 -2.81 -6.96 1.97
CA ALA A 44 -3.87 -6.23 2.69
C ALA A 44 -5.26 -6.52 2.10
N LYS A 45 -5.37 -6.63 0.76
CA LYS A 45 -6.63 -6.92 0.07
C LYS A 45 -7.10 -8.35 0.27
N LEU A 46 -6.20 -9.32 0.17
CA LEU A 46 -6.50 -10.75 0.31
C LEU A 46 -6.59 -11.20 1.78
N GLY A 47 -6.06 -10.41 2.72
CA GLY A 47 -6.07 -10.75 4.15
C GLY A 47 -5.14 -11.90 4.52
N ILE A 48 -4.11 -12.16 3.71
CA ILE A 48 -3.17 -13.28 3.89
C ILE A 48 -2.33 -13.12 5.16
N ASN A 49 -1.97 -11.89 5.51
CA ASN A 49 -1.26 -11.57 6.75
C ASN A 49 -2.20 -10.87 7.72
N LYS A 50 -2.11 -11.22 9.03
CA LYS A 50 -2.87 -10.55 10.09
C LYS A 50 -2.35 -9.12 10.26
N PRO A 51 -3.08 -8.10 9.80
CA PRO A 51 -2.64 -6.73 9.99
C PRO A 51 -2.89 -6.32 11.45
N TYR A 52 -2.08 -5.41 11.96
CA TYR A 52 -2.29 -4.83 13.28
C TYR A 52 -3.43 -3.82 13.22
N LEU A 53 -4.44 -3.98 14.06
CA LEU A 53 -5.51 -2.99 14.20
C LEU A 53 -4.97 -1.77 14.96
N LEU A 54 -5.00 -0.60 14.32
CA LEU A 54 -4.60 0.66 14.97
C LEU A 54 -5.81 1.34 15.63
N HIS A 55 -6.91 1.45 14.89
CA HIS A 55 -8.15 2.10 15.31
C HIS A 55 -9.30 1.59 14.42
N THR A 56 -10.57 1.81 14.75
CA THR A 56 -11.77 1.39 14.01
C THR A 56 -11.56 1.39 12.48
N ASN A 57 -11.46 0.19 11.88
CA ASN A 57 -11.24 -0.07 10.45
C ASN A 57 -9.90 0.38 9.84
N THR A 58 -8.95 0.82 10.65
CA THR A 58 -7.61 1.25 10.25
C THR A 58 -6.57 0.23 10.71
N TYR A 59 -5.75 -0.20 9.77
CA TYR A 59 -4.86 -1.33 9.91
C TYR A 59 -3.44 -0.97 9.46
N LEU A 60 -2.45 -1.52 10.17
CA LEU A 60 -1.04 -1.46 9.82
C LEU A 60 -0.58 -2.82 9.34
N LEU A 61 0.02 -2.86 8.15
CA LEU A 61 0.66 -4.04 7.62
C LEU A 61 2.14 -3.75 7.35
N LYS A 62 3.01 -4.61 7.87
CA LYS A 62 4.47 -4.51 7.72
C LYS A 62 5.02 -5.69 6.93
N GLN A 63 6.00 -5.43 6.08
CA GLN A 63 6.78 -6.41 5.35
C GLN A 63 8.24 -5.94 5.27
N GLY A 64 9.09 -6.43 6.18
CA GLY A 64 10.47 -5.94 6.32
C GLY A 64 10.51 -4.50 6.84
N SER A 65 11.29 -3.64 6.16
CA SER A 65 11.34 -2.20 6.48
C SER A 65 10.09 -1.43 6.00
N LEU A 66 9.36 -2.00 5.04
CA LEU A 66 8.20 -1.37 4.43
C LEU A 66 6.95 -1.60 5.27
N SER A 67 6.15 -0.55 5.39
CA SER A 67 4.85 -0.61 6.04
C SER A 67 3.83 0.25 5.34
N ILE A 68 2.58 -0.21 5.34
CA ILE A 68 1.42 0.53 4.85
C ILE A 68 0.39 0.63 5.95
N VAL A 69 -0.24 1.80 6.02
CA VAL A 69 -1.45 1.99 6.80
C VAL A 69 -2.61 2.06 5.83
N PHE A 70 -3.63 1.24 6.06
CA PHE A 70 -4.80 1.19 5.20
C PHE A 70 -6.08 1.14 6.01
N GLN A 71 -7.13 1.72 5.45
CA GLN A 71 -8.49 1.62 5.93
C GLN A 71 -9.24 0.57 5.13
N LYS A 72 -9.99 -0.31 5.82
CA LYS A 72 -10.83 -1.32 5.18
C LYS A 72 -12.28 -0.90 5.25
N SER A 73 -12.95 -0.80 4.11
CA SER A 73 -14.39 -0.53 4.03
C SER A 73 -15.06 -1.55 3.14
N LYS A 74 -15.89 -2.43 3.74
CA LYS A 74 -16.57 -3.56 3.09
C LYS A 74 -15.61 -4.43 2.26
N SER A 75 -15.52 -4.15 0.96
CA SER A 75 -14.74 -4.89 -0.06
C SER A 75 -13.55 -4.12 -0.63
N LYS A 76 -13.31 -2.89 -0.17
CA LYS A 76 -12.22 -2.04 -0.65
C LYS A 76 -11.23 -1.75 0.48
N ILE A 77 -9.97 -1.58 0.07
CA ILE A 77 -8.92 -1.03 0.92
C ILE A 77 -8.53 0.33 0.36
N LYS A 78 -8.32 1.30 1.26
CA LYS A 78 -7.76 2.59 0.94
C LYS A 78 -6.46 2.74 1.70
N ILE A 79 -5.35 2.90 1.00
CA ILE A 79 -4.06 3.14 1.62
C ILE A 79 -3.97 4.62 1.96
N ILE A 80 -3.69 4.90 3.22
CA ILE A 80 -3.66 6.27 3.77
C ILE A 80 -2.26 6.72 4.18
N ASN A 81 -1.32 5.78 4.31
CA ASN A 81 0.07 6.11 4.57
C ASN A 81 1.00 4.97 4.17
N PHE A 82 2.26 5.33 3.97
CA PHE A 82 3.34 4.47 3.54
C PHE A 82 4.64 4.88 4.23
N SER A 83 5.46 3.90 4.61
CA SER A 83 6.80 4.15 5.17
C SER A 83 7.76 3.04 4.72
N THR A 84 9.00 3.44 4.38
CA THR A 84 10.10 2.59 3.85
C THR A 84 11.25 2.44 4.81
#